data_AF-A0A962DTF0-F1
#
_entry.id   AF-A0A962DTF0-F1
#
_cell.length_a   1.000
_cell.length_b   1.000
_cell.length_c   1.000
_cell.angle_alpha   90.00
_cell.angle_beta   90.00
_cell.angle_gamma   90.00
#
_symmetry.space_group_name_H-M   'P 1'
#
loop_
_entity.id
_entity.type
_entity.pdbx_description
1 polymer ?
#
loop_
_entity_poly.entity_id
_entity_poly.type
_entity_poly.pdbx_seq_one_letter_code
_entity_poly.pdbx_strand_id
1 'polypeptide(L)' 'CFVFCANDPVGVAGGVEYLRESFGIDVDVVAGPATDNAVGTRFVERLGIPARNARVDPKSLGELALDLVQKFKARS' A
#
# COMPACT_ATOMS: atom_id res chain seq x y z
N CYS A 1 -2.72 -3.37 9.88
CA CYS A 1 -2.22 -2.20 9.15
C CYS A 1 -0.86 -2.55 8.58
N PHE A 2 -0.82 -3.02 7.34
CA PHE A 2 0.37 -3.39 6.60
C PHE A 2 0.64 -2.38 5.48
N VAL A 3 1.78 -1.70 5.60
CA VAL A 3 2.31 -0.79 4.57
C VAL A 3 3.39 -1.54 3.80
N PHE A 4 3.17 -1.74 2.50
CA PHE A 4 4.13 -2.44 1.64
C PHE A 4 4.93 -1.44 0.80
N CYS A 5 6.24 -1.34 1.05
CA CYS A 5 7.12 -0.47 0.29
C CYS A 5 7.77 -1.24 -0.88
N ALA A 6 7.46 -0.85 -2.11
CA ALA A 6 7.94 -1.53 -3.32
C ALA A 6 8.68 -0.57 -4.26
N ASN A 7 9.66 -1.11 -4.99
CA ASN A 7 10.46 -0.35 -5.95
C ASN A 7 9.75 -0.14 -7.29
N ASP A 8 8.96 -1.11 -7.74
CA ASP A 8 8.36 -1.09 -9.07
C ASP A 8 7.04 -1.90 -9.12
N PRO A 9 6.22 -1.73 -10.18
CA PRO A 9 4.96 -2.46 -10.35
C PRO A 9 5.06 -4.00 -10.31
N VAL A 10 6.15 -4.58 -10.82
CA VAL A 10 6.33 -6.05 -10.79
C VAL A 10 6.58 -6.51 -9.36
N GLY A 11 7.40 -5.77 -8.61
CA GLY A 11 7.60 -5.98 -7.17
C GLY A 11 6.29 -5.84 -6.36
N VAL A 12 5.39 -4.94 -6.75
CA VAL A 12 4.05 -4.85 -6.16
C VAL A 12 3.25 -6.11 -6.42
N ALA A 13 3.13 -6.54 -7.67
CA ALA A 13 2.31 -7.70 -8.04
C ALA A 13 2.76 -8.97 -7.30
N GLY A 14 4.05 -9.31 -7.42
CA GLY A 14 4.59 -10.51 -6.79
C GLY A 14 4.61 -10.42 -5.27
N GLY A 15 4.93 -9.24 -4.71
CA GLY A 15 4.98 -9.05 -3.26
C GLY A 15 3.60 -9.14 -2.59
N VAL A 16 2.57 -8.55 -3.19
CA VAL A 16 1.19 -8.63 -2.68
C VAL A 16 0.68 -10.07 -2.72
N GLU A 17 0.89 -10.78 -3.83
CA GLU A 17 0.49 -12.19 -3.96
C GLU A 17 1.23 -13.07 -2.95
N TYR A 18 2.55 -12.91 -2.83
CA TYR A 18 3.37 -13.67 -1.88
C TYR A 18 2.96 -13.43 -0.43
N LEU A 19 2.72 -12.18 -0.02
CA LEU A 19 2.28 -11.85 1.34
C LEU A 19 0.93 -12.48 1.67
N ARG A 20 -0.01 -12.44 0.73
CA ARG A 20 -1.33 -13.03 0.90
C ARG A 20 -1.26 -14.55 0.96
N GLU A 21 -0.55 -15.19 0.05
CA GLU A 21 -0.54 -16.66 -0.07
C GLU A 21 0.36 -17.34 0.96
N SER A 22 1.51 -16.74 1.29
CA SER A 22 2.48 -17.35 2.20
C SER A 22 2.22 -17.03 3.67
N PHE A 23 1.57 -15.89 3.96
CA PHE A 23 1.40 -15.41 5.32
C PHE A 23 -0.04 -15.01 5.67
N GLY A 24 -0.98 -15.04 4.73
CA GLY A 24 -2.35 -14.56 4.98
C GLY A 24 -2.42 -13.07 5.27
N ILE A 25 -1.43 -12.29 4.79
CA ILE A 25 -1.34 -10.85 5.03
C ILE A 25 -1.92 -10.10 3.83
N ASP A 26 -3.03 -9.40 4.06
CA ASP A 26 -3.56 -8.42 3.10
C ASP A 26 -2.83 -7.08 3.24
N VAL A 27 -2.41 -6.51 2.11
CA VAL A 27 -1.73 -5.21 2.06
C VAL A 27 -2.76 -4.09 2.09
N ASP A 28 -2.64 -3.19 3.08
CA ASP A 28 -3.58 -2.07 3.25
C ASP A 28 -3.21 -0.83 2.41
N VAL A 29 -1.93 -0.67 2.09
CA VAL A 29 -1.39 0.44 1.26
C VAL A 29 -0.04 0.07 0.68
N VAL A 30 0.22 0.50 -0.56
CA VAL A 30 1.56 0.46 -1.17
C VAL A 30 2.20 1.84 -1.14
N ALA A 31 3.48 1.88 -0.81
CA ALA A 31 4.33 3.06 -0.81
C ALA A 31 5.66 2.79 -1.54
N GLY A 32 6.50 3.82 -1.64
CA GLY A 32 7.84 3.72 -2.25
C GLY A 32 7.86 4.08 -3.73
N PRO A 33 9.00 3.87 -4.43
CA PRO A 33 9.19 4.28 -5.82
C PRO A 33 8.13 3.74 -6.78
N ALA A 34 7.50 2.59 -6.51
CA ALA A 34 6.37 2.08 -7.29
C ALA A 34 5.15 3.04 -7.35
N THR A 35 5.12 4.08 -6.53
CA THR A 35 4.02 5.05 -6.41
C THR A 35 4.46 6.49 -6.72
N ASP A 36 5.65 6.68 -7.32
CA ASP A 36 6.21 8.00 -7.60
C ASP A 36 5.53 8.75 -8.77
N ASN A 37 4.81 8.03 -9.63
CA ASN A 37 4.18 8.57 -10.82
C ASN A 37 2.78 7.99 -11.06
N ALA A 38 2.06 8.56 -12.02
CA ALA A 38 0.69 8.18 -12.34
C ALA A 38 0.57 6.74 -12.89
N VAL A 39 1.58 6.23 -13.61
CA VAL A 39 1.55 4.87 -14.15
C VAL A 39 1.66 3.85 -13.00
N GLY A 40 2.62 4.04 -12.10
CA GLY A 40 2.82 3.20 -10.93
C GLY A 40 1.59 3.23 -10.01
N THR A 41 1.10 4.43 -9.67
CA THR A 41 -0.11 4.61 -8.85
C THR A 41 -1.31 3.87 -9.46
N ARG A 42 -1.57 4.06 -10.76
CA ARG A 42 -2.67 3.36 -11.46
C ARG A 42 -2.50 1.85 -11.51
N PHE A 43 -1.27 1.34 -11.50
CA PHE A 43 -1.03 -0.09 -11.45
C PHE A 43 -1.45 -0.66 -10.10
N VAL A 44 -0.99 -0.05 -9.01
CA VAL A 44 -1.36 -0.45 -7.65
C VAL A 44 -2.87 -0.37 -7.45
N GLU A 45 -3.50 0.73 -7.87
CA GLU A 45 -4.94 0.95 -7.70
C GLU A 45 -5.78 -0.07 -8.49
N ARG A 46 -5.27 -0.61 -9.61
CA ARG A 46 -5.94 -1.73 -10.32
C ARG A 46 -5.95 -3.03 -9.51
N LEU A 47 -5.04 -3.20 -8.56
CA LEU A 47 -5.05 -4.31 -7.61
C LEU A 47 -6.02 -4.06 -6.45
N GLY A 48 -6.74 -2.93 -6.44
CA GLY A 48 -7.67 -2.56 -5.36
C GLY A 48 -6.97 -2.00 -4.11
N ILE A 49 -5.68 -1.71 -4.19
CA ILE A 49 -4.87 -1.24 -3.06
C ILE A 49 -4.57 0.26 -3.22
N PRO A 50 -4.68 1.08 -2.17
CA PRO A 50 -4.24 2.48 -2.21
C PRO A 50 -2.74 2.61 -2.50
N ALA A 51 -2.36 3.52 -3.39
CA ALA A 51 -0.97 3.93 -3.61
C ALA A 51 -0.69 5.31 -3.03
N ARG A 52 0.30 5.42 -2.14
CA ARG A 52 0.68 6.68 -1.48
C ARG A 52 2.19 6.77 -1.32
N ASN A 53 2.82 7.72 -2.01
CA ASN A 53 4.26 7.95 -1.88
C ASN A 53 4.54 8.98 -0.78
N ALA A 54 5.26 8.56 0.26
CA ALA A 54 5.65 9.44 1.36
C ALA A 54 6.48 10.66 0.93
N ARG A 55 7.24 10.57 -0.17
CA ARG A 55 8.07 11.68 -0.68
C ARG A 55 7.27 12.70 -1.49
N VAL A 56 6.18 12.26 -2.13
CA VAL A 56 5.34 13.13 -2.98
C VAL A 56 4.25 13.77 -2.14
N ASP A 57 3.59 13.00 -1.28
CA ASP A 57 2.51 13.46 -0.41
C ASP A 57 2.54 12.72 0.94
N PRO A 58 3.42 13.13 1.87
CA PRO A 58 3.52 12.50 3.19
C PRO A 58 2.25 12.63 4.02
N LYS A 59 1.46 13.70 3.80
CA LYS A 59 0.24 13.97 4.55
C LYS A 59 -0.82 12.92 4.21
N SER A 60 -1.04 12.66 2.92
CA SER A 60 -2.02 11.67 2.48
C SER A 60 -1.71 10.25 2.98
N LEU A 61 -0.43 9.88 3.05
CA LEU A 61 -0.01 8.60 3.62
C LEU A 61 -0.29 8.54 5.13
N GLY A 62 0.03 9.62 5.85
CA GLY A 62 -0.21 9.72 7.29
C GLY A 62 -1.69 9.65 7.66
N GLU A 63 -2.55 10.35 6.91
CA GLU A 63 -4.01 10.30 7.09
C GLU A 63 -4.56 8.89 6.85
N LEU A 64 -4.15 8.23 5.77
CA LEU A 64 -4.55 6.86 5.49
C LEU A 64 -4.10 5.88 6.59
N ALA A 65 -2.87 6.00 7.07
CA ALA A 65 -2.35 5.17 8.14
C ALA A 65 -3.11 5.38 9.45
N LEU A 66 -3.46 6.63 9.77
CA LEU A 66 -4.26 6.95 10.96
C LEU A 66 -5.65 6.30 10.89
N ASP A 67 -6.34 6.45 9.75
CA ASP A 67 -7.66 5.84 9.50
C ASP A 67 -7.62 4.32 9.66
N LEU A 68 -6.60 3.66 9.12
CA LEU A 68 -6.43 2.20 9.22
C LEU A 68 -6.23 1.76 10.68
N VAL A 69 -5.40 2.48 11.43
CA VAL A 69 -5.15 2.18 12.86
C VAL A 69 -6.42 2.40 13.69
N GLN A 70 -7.17 3.47 13.44
CA GLN A 70 -8.44 3.72 14.13
C GLN A 70 -9.47 2.63 13.85
N LYS A 71 -9.63 2.22 12.58
CA LYS A 71 -10.51 1.11 12.18
C LYS A 71 -10.09 -0.22 12.80
N PHE A 72 -8.79 -0.46 12.98
CA PHE A 72 -8.31 -1.66 13.66
C PHE A 72 -8.67 -1.65 15.14
N LYS A 73 -8.45 -0.52 15.84
CA LYS A 73 -8.83 -0.35 17.25
C LYS A 73 -10.33 -0.51 17.49
N ALA A 74 -11.17 -0.04 16.57
CA ALA A 74 -12.63 -0.17 16.70
C ALA A 74 -13.16 -1.59 16.48
N ARG A 75 -12.35 -2.50 15.92
CA ARG A 75 -12.71 -3.91 15.65
C ARG A 75 -12.19 -4.88 16.72
N SER A 76 -11.38 -4.41 17.67
CA SER A 76 -10.81 -5.17 18.79
C SER A 76 -11.59 -4.91 20.06
#